data_AF-A0A6J8AIP3-F1
#
_entry.id   AF-A0A6J8AIP3-F1
#
_cell.length_a   1.000
_cell.length_b   1.000
_cell.length_c   1.000
_cell.angle_alpha   90.00
_cell.angle_beta   90.00
_cell.angle_gamma   90.00
#
_symmetry.space_group_name_H-M   'P 1'
#
loop_
_entity.id
_entity.type
_entity.pdbx_description
1 polymer ?
#
loop_
_entity_poly.entity_id
_entity_poly.type
_entity_poly.pdbx_seq_one_letter_code
_entity_poly.pdbx_strand_id
1 'polypeptide(L)'
;MDELDLSNNFRHYGKYVITTDLLAFIGNIYVRKISLTGNGIRLIDAAALQKMKYKHCLENLNLNNNDFDYHQDWLIVDFNLFTNLRRVDFSSINGGFTNNIPIQKRYNKQCTLDHLDKSLFPIHTCNTDDIVIRFPSSLEFITASFIHCHTSSINSITFKGIKTLKMFDLTYSSFYDCNYYFYGLQNVRVLNMSHFKCSVLNPVLLRSGLNLEQLIMQRSSLSIGLKDDPHGKFLHGLKRLQFIDFSRNAFEDRFRISTF
;
A
#
# COMPACT_ATOMS: atom_id res chain seq x y z
N MET A 1 2.70 20.71 -20.59
CA MET A 1 1.63 19.70 -20.60
C MET A 1 1.45 19.27 -19.16
N ASP A 2 0.27 19.46 -18.58
CA ASP A 2 0.08 19.24 -17.15
C ASP A 2 -0.21 17.78 -16.83
N GLU A 3 -0.86 17.08 -17.76
CA GLU A 3 -1.33 15.71 -17.57
C GLU A 3 -1.15 14.89 -18.84
N LEU A 4 -0.68 13.66 -18.65
CA LEU A 4 -0.63 12.60 -19.66
C LEU A 4 -1.51 11.44 -19.17
N ASP A 5 -2.68 11.32 -19.76
CA ASP A 5 -3.61 10.22 -19.50
C ASP A 5 -3.44 9.13 -20.55
N LEU A 6 -2.96 7.98 -20.11
CA LEU A 6 -2.77 6.76 -20.90
C LEU A 6 -3.67 5.62 -20.39
N SER A 7 -4.77 5.94 -19.72
CA SER A 7 -5.67 4.94 -19.15
C SER A 7 -6.23 3.99 -20.23
N ASN A 8 -6.28 2.69 -19.95
CA ASN A 8 -6.76 1.61 -20.84
C ASN A 8 -6.10 1.52 -22.23
N ASN A 9 -4.98 2.20 -22.49
CA ASN A 9 -4.32 2.19 -23.80
C ASN A 9 -3.55 0.88 -24.08
N PHE A 10 -3.09 0.16 -23.05
CA PHE A 10 -2.19 -0.99 -23.20
C PHE A 10 -2.88 -2.35 -23.01
N ARG A 11 -4.13 -2.37 -22.56
CA ARG A 11 -4.85 -3.57 -22.11
C ARG A 11 -5.01 -4.65 -23.20
N HIS A 12 -5.03 -4.27 -24.47
CA HIS A 12 -5.28 -5.17 -25.60
C HIS A 12 -4.01 -5.80 -26.21
N TYR A 13 -2.81 -5.33 -25.84
CA TYR A 13 -1.59 -5.70 -26.56
C TYR A 13 -0.89 -6.97 -26.04
N GLY A 14 -1.46 -7.65 -25.04
CA GLY A 14 -1.00 -8.98 -24.59
C GLY A 14 0.46 -9.05 -24.07
N LYS A 15 1.18 -7.92 -24.01
CA LYS A 15 2.49 -7.81 -23.39
C LYS A 15 2.34 -7.10 -22.06
N TYR A 16 2.42 -7.93 -21.03
CA TYR A 16 2.07 -7.69 -19.64
C TYR A 16 3.10 -6.90 -18.82
N VAL A 17 4.16 -6.40 -19.45
CA VAL A 17 5.21 -5.61 -18.81
C VAL A 17 5.25 -4.28 -19.53
N ILE A 18 5.13 -3.15 -18.80
CA ILE A 18 5.60 -1.90 -19.40
C ILE A 18 7.10 -2.09 -19.53
N THR A 19 7.54 -2.35 -20.76
CA THR A 19 8.96 -2.53 -21.06
C THR A 19 9.71 -1.28 -20.60
N THR A 20 10.98 -1.47 -20.25
CA THR A 20 11.89 -0.38 -19.87
C THR A 20 11.78 0.82 -20.82
N ASP A 21 11.55 0.54 -22.11
CA ASP A 21 11.47 1.53 -23.17
C ASP A 21 10.21 2.41 -23.12
N LEU A 22 9.04 1.86 -22.80
CA LEU A 22 7.79 2.63 -22.75
C LEU A 22 7.77 3.56 -21.53
N LEU A 23 8.16 3.07 -20.35
CA LEU A 23 8.23 3.91 -19.16
C LEU A 23 9.36 4.95 -19.26
N ALA A 24 10.49 4.59 -19.86
CA ALA A 24 11.55 5.55 -20.16
C ALA A 24 11.11 6.60 -21.19
N PHE A 25 10.34 6.21 -22.21
CA PHE A 25 9.76 7.14 -23.18
C PHE A 25 8.81 8.13 -22.49
N ILE A 26 7.86 7.63 -21.70
CA ILE A 26 6.98 8.47 -20.87
C ILE A 26 7.80 9.40 -19.97
N GLY A 27 8.88 8.88 -19.37
CA GLY A 27 9.80 9.65 -18.53
C GLY A 27 10.63 10.72 -19.22
N ASN A 28 10.62 10.75 -20.55
CA ASN A 28 11.21 11.81 -21.35
C ASN A 28 10.22 12.92 -21.71
N ILE A 29 8.96 12.81 -21.28
CA ILE A 29 7.94 13.84 -21.44
C ILE A 29 7.87 14.66 -20.14
N TYR A 30 7.95 15.98 -20.26
CA TYR A 30 7.74 16.88 -19.12
C TYR A 30 6.26 16.96 -18.78
N VAL A 31 5.84 16.26 -17.73
CA VAL A 31 4.46 16.24 -17.21
C VAL A 31 4.43 16.23 -15.69
N ARG A 32 3.38 16.82 -15.12
CA ARG A 32 3.15 16.83 -13.66
C ARG A 32 2.25 15.68 -13.21
N LYS A 33 1.39 15.17 -14.10
CA LYS A 33 0.47 14.08 -13.79
C LYS A 33 0.57 12.99 -14.86
N ILE A 34 0.65 11.74 -14.42
CA ILE A 34 0.57 10.57 -15.29
C ILE A 34 -0.55 9.67 -14.78
N SER A 35 -1.49 9.32 -15.66
CA SER A 35 -2.45 8.25 -15.42
C SER A 35 -2.15 7.06 -16.31
N LEU A 36 -1.98 5.91 -15.68
CA LEU A 36 -1.74 4.61 -16.28
C LEU A 36 -2.79 3.60 -15.82
N THR A 37 -3.98 4.08 -15.46
CA THR A 37 -5.07 3.27 -14.92
C THR A 37 -5.59 2.24 -15.92
N GLY A 38 -5.94 1.03 -15.47
CA GLY A 38 -6.68 0.09 -16.32
C GLY A 38 -5.86 -0.55 -17.44
N ASN A 39 -4.53 -0.51 -17.36
CA ASN A 39 -3.65 -0.93 -18.45
C ASN A 39 -3.21 -2.40 -18.37
N GLY A 40 -3.55 -3.11 -17.29
CA GLY A 40 -3.09 -4.49 -17.06
C GLY A 40 -1.58 -4.58 -16.84
N ILE A 41 -0.96 -3.52 -16.31
CA ILE A 41 0.49 -3.48 -16.05
C ILE A 41 0.82 -4.50 -14.96
N ARG A 42 1.74 -5.43 -15.24
CA ARG A 42 2.20 -6.42 -14.25
C ARG A 42 3.49 -6.02 -13.56
N LEU A 43 4.43 -5.43 -14.29
CA LEU A 43 5.73 -5.05 -13.77
C LEU A 43 6.11 -3.66 -14.28
N ILE A 44 6.66 -2.85 -13.38
CA ILE A 44 7.41 -1.64 -13.71
C ILE A 44 8.88 -1.93 -13.44
N ASP A 45 9.69 -1.90 -14.49
CA ASP A 45 11.14 -2.07 -14.35
C ASP A 45 11.74 -0.86 -13.61
N ALA A 46 12.35 -1.13 -12.45
CA ALA A 46 13.11 -0.18 -11.65
C ALA A 46 14.13 0.62 -12.48
N ALA A 47 14.83 -0.03 -13.41
CA ALA A 47 15.81 0.62 -14.27
C ALA A 47 15.16 1.63 -15.23
N ALA A 48 13.87 1.47 -15.55
CA ALA A 48 13.12 2.42 -16.36
C ALA A 48 12.88 3.72 -15.60
N LEU A 49 12.53 3.64 -14.31
CA LEU A 49 12.34 4.81 -13.44
C LEU A 49 13.63 5.62 -13.33
N GLN A 50 14.77 4.93 -13.18
CA GLN A 50 16.08 5.58 -13.14
C GLN A 50 16.39 6.36 -14.42
N LYS A 51 16.02 5.81 -15.59
CA LYS A 51 16.22 6.43 -16.91
C LYS A 51 15.28 7.60 -17.23
N MET A 52 14.19 7.80 -16.48
CA MET A 52 13.28 8.92 -16.72
C MET A 52 14.02 10.26 -16.51
N LYS A 53 14.04 11.11 -17.56
CA LYS A 53 14.69 12.43 -17.52
C LYS A 53 13.93 13.42 -16.63
N TYR A 54 12.60 13.45 -16.72
CA TYR A 54 11.74 14.42 -16.05
C TYR A 54 10.99 13.86 -14.83
N LYS A 55 11.51 12.78 -14.20
CA LYS A 55 10.93 12.21 -12.96
C LYS A 55 10.77 13.22 -11.83
N HIS A 56 11.67 14.21 -11.73
CA HIS A 56 11.58 15.27 -10.73
C HIS A 56 10.39 16.23 -10.96
N CYS A 57 9.73 16.19 -12.12
CA CYS A 57 8.57 17.03 -12.42
C CYS A 57 7.25 16.37 -12.04
N LEU A 58 7.24 15.05 -11.83
CA LEU A 58 6.04 14.29 -11.58
C LEU A 58 5.52 14.56 -10.16
N GLU A 59 4.27 15.03 -10.08
CA GLU A 59 3.56 15.33 -8.85
C GLU A 59 2.46 14.30 -8.54
N ASN A 60 1.87 13.67 -9.56
CA ASN A 60 0.80 12.67 -9.43
C ASN A 60 1.04 11.47 -10.35
N LEU A 61 1.02 10.28 -9.76
CA LEU A 61 1.12 9.01 -10.48
C LEU A 61 -0.07 8.11 -10.13
N ASN A 62 -0.93 7.86 -11.10
CA ASN A 62 -2.07 6.96 -10.96
C ASN A 62 -1.80 5.65 -11.69
N LEU A 63 -1.72 4.56 -10.94
CA LEU A 63 -1.48 3.19 -11.39
C LEU A 63 -2.61 2.25 -10.95
N ASN A 64 -3.78 2.79 -10.61
CA ASN A 64 -4.96 2.02 -10.20
C ASN A 64 -5.42 1.02 -11.29
N ASN A 65 -6.05 -0.08 -10.90
CA ASN A 65 -6.69 -1.05 -11.79
C ASN A 65 -5.69 -1.67 -12.80
N ASN A 66 -4.52 -2.06 -12.31
CA ASN A 66 -3.52 -2.80 -13.05
C ASN A 66 -3.38 -4.23 -12.51
N ASP A 67 -2.59 -5.05 -13.19
CA ASP A 67 -2.44 -6.47 -12.89
C ASP A 67 -1.08 -6.75 -12.23
N PHE A 68 -0.60 -5.83 -11.37
CA PHE A 68 0.75 -5.89 -10.81
C PHE A 68 1.07 -7.29 -10.23
N ASP A 69 2.14 -7.88 -10.74
CA ASP A 69 2.58 -9.26 -10.48
C ASP A 69 3.58 -9.32 -9.32
N TYR A 70 3.77 -10.50 -8.75
CA TYR A 70 4.37 -10.74 -7.42
C TYR A 70 5.85 -10.33 -7.24
N HIS A 71 6.55 -9.94 -8.31
CA HIS A 71 7.99 -9.57 -8.28
C HIS A 71 8.26 -8.06 -8.14
N GLN A 72 7.32 -7.29 -7.60
CA GLN A 72 7.44 -5.83 -7.44
C GLN A 72 8.24 -5.37 -6.21
N ASP A 73 9.06 -6.25 -5.63
CA ASP A 73 9.86 -6.07 -4.41
C ASP A 73 10.62 -4.72 -4.33
N TRP A 74 10.83 -4.05 -5.47
CA TRP A 74 11.67 -2.87 -5.60
C TRP A 74 10.96 -1.59 -6.05
N LEU A 75 9.72 -1.66 -6.56
CA LEU A 75 9.05 -0.48 -7.12
C LEU A 75 8.95 0.65 -6.10
N ILE A 76 8.66 0.29 -4.85
CA ILE A 76 8.49 1.26 -3.76
C ILE A 76 9.83 1.82 -3.29
N VAL A 77 10.92 1.06 -3.42
CA VAL A 77 12.27 1.56 -3.14
C VAL A 77 12.62 2.71 -4.08
N ASP A 78 12.21 2.60 -5.34
CA ASP A 78 12.52 3.59 -6.38
C ASP A 78 11.59 4.80 -6.42
N PHE A 79 10.48 4.83 -5.64
CA PHE A 79 9.65 6.04 -5.58
C PHE A 79 10.38 7.24 -4.98
N ASN A 80 11.44 7.01 -4.21
CA ASN A 80 12.30 8.07 -3.70
C ASN A 80 13.00 8.87 -4.82
N LEU A 81 13.05 8.34 -6.04
CA LEU A 81 13.60 9.04 -7.21
C LEU A 81 12.69 10.18 -7.70
N PHE A 82 11.40 10.18 -7.34
CA PHE A 82 10.45 11.23 -7.68
C PHE A 82 10.37 12.29 -6.57
N THR A 83 11.29 13.24 -6.59
CA THR A 83 11.46 14.23 -5.52
C THR A 83 10.25 15.13 -5.29
N ASN A 84 9.36 15.30 -6.28
CA ASN A 84 8.18 16.16 -6.20
C ASN A 84 6.86 15.37 -6.19
N LEU A 85 6.90 14.05 -6.04
CA LEU A 85 5.70 13.22 -6.07
C LEU A 85 4.84 13.46 -4.82
N ARG A 86 3.66 14.01 -5.02
CA ARG A 86 2.70 14.38 -3.95
C ARG A 86 1.57 13.37 -3.82
N ARG A 87 1.20 12.70 -4.91
CA ARG A 87 0.11 11.73 -4.92
C ARG A 87 0.48 10.48 -5.69
N VAL A 88 0.09 9.34 -5.12
CA VAL A 88 0.26 8.04 -5.71
C VAL A 88 -0.97 7.17 -5.46
N ASP A 89 -1.39 6.43 -6.48
CA ASP A 89 -2.50 5.49 -6.39
C ASP A 89 -2.12 4.15 -7.03
N PHE A 90 -2.07 3.07 -6.24
CA PHE A 90 -1.87 1.69 -6.69
C PHE A 90 -3.09 0.81 -6.39
N SER A 91 -4.29 1.40 -6.30
CA SER A 91 -5.48 0.64 -5.92
C SER A 91 -5.95 -0.37 -6.97
N SER A 92 -6.87 -1.24 -6.57
CA SER A 92 -7.55 -2.22 -7.41
C SER A 92 -6.62 -3.13 -8.21
N ILE A 93 -5.58 -3.67 -7.58
CA ILE A 93 -4.72 -4.64 -8.24
C ILE A 93 -5.49 -5.95 -8.39
N ASN A 94 -5.89 -6.25 -9.62
CA ASN A 94 -6.50 -7.52 -9.94
C ASN A 94 -5.38 -8.57 -9.90
N GLY A 95 -5.18 -9.22 -8.76
CA GLY A 95 -4.36 -10.44 -8.63
C GLY A 95 -4.98 -11.65 -9.34
N GLY A 96 -5.66 -11.41 -10.47
CA GLY A 96 -6.32 -12.40 -11.29
C GLY A 96 -5.29 -13.16 -12.11
N PHE A 97 -5.08 -14.42 -11.72
CA PHE A 97 -4.55 -15.51 -12.54
C PHE A 97 -3.13 -15.33 -13.13
N THR A 98 -2.18 -16.07 -12.55
CA THR A 98 -1.28 -16.94 -13.34
C THR A 98 -0.77 -18.11 -12.53
N ASN A 99 -1.44 -19.27 -12.62
CA ASN A 99 -0.87 -20.54 -12.19
C ASN A 99 0.19 -21.08 -13.18
N ASN A 100 0.54 -20.34 -14.25
CA ASN A 100 1.26 -20.88 -15.41
C ASN A 100 2.43 -20.01 -15.93
N ILE A 101 3.03 -19.11 -15.14
CA ILE A 101 4.30 -18.47 -15.57
C ILE A 101 5.46 -19.37 -15.12
N PRO A 102 6.28 -19.92 -16.04
CA PRO A 102 7.47 -20.66 -15.66
C PRO A 102 8.45 -19.69 -14.99
N ILE A 103 8.71 -19.90 -13.70
CA ILE A 103 9.75 -19.20 -12.96
C ILE A 103 11.08 -19.55 -13.63
N GLN A 104 11.62 -18.64 -14.46
CA GLN A 104 12.98 -18.76 -14.93
C GLN A 104 13.92 -18.58 -13.73
N LYS A 105 14.39 -19.71 -13.22
CA LYS A 105 15.45 -19.86 -12.23
C LYS A 105 16.69 -19.03 -12.63
N ARG A 106 16.75 -17.81 -12.17
CA ARG A 106 17.99 -17.13 -11.81
C ARG A 106 17.74 -16.58 -10.43
N TYR A 107 18.29 -17.23 -9.42
CA TYR A 107 18.81 -16.68 -8.15
C TYR A 107 19.00 -17.87 -7.20
N ASN A 108 20.24 -18.34 -7.15
CA ASN A 108 20.67 -19.42 -6.28
C ASN A 108 20.72 -18.91 -4.82
N LYS A 109 19.66 -19.15 -4.05
CA LYS A 109 19.74 -19.58 -2.65
C LYS A 109 18.35 -20.00 -2.16
N GLN A 110 18.28 -21.22 -1.63
CA GLN A 110 17.10 -21.93 -1.15
C GLN A 110 16.15 -21.07 -0.29
N CYS A 111 14.97 -20.79 -0.83
CA CYS A 111 13.69 -21.00 -0.17
C CYS A 111 12.83 -21.77 -1.17
N THR A 112 12.40 -22.97 -0.81
CA THR A 112 11.54 -23.82 -1.66
C THR A 112 10.17 -23.17 -1.83
N LEU A 113 9.88 -22.82 -3.08
CA LEU A 113 8.73 -22.06 -3.56
C LEU A 113 7.54 -22.98 -3.86
N ASP A 114 6.72 -23.32 -2.85
CA ASP A 114 5.46 -24.05 -3.14
C ASP A 114 4.17 -23.33 -2.70
N HIS A 115 4.23 -22.19 -2.02
CA HIS A 115 3.06 -21.33 -1.80
C HIS A 115 3.46 -19.85 -1.90
N LEU A 116 3.57 -19.33 -3.12
CA LEU A 116 4.03 -17.97 -3.42
C LEU A 116 2.98 -16.90 -3.10
N ASP A 117 3.41 -15.96 -2.25
CA ASP A 117 2.70 -14.78 -1.74
C ASP A 117 2.19 -13.80 -2.81
N LYS A 118 1.01 -13.22 -2.56
CA LYS A 118 0.29 -12.33 -3.49
C LYS A 118 0.25 -10.89 -2.97
N SER A 119 1.38 -10.22 -2.79
CA SER A 119 1.40 -8.84 -2.26
C SER A 119 2.39 -7.90 -2.95
N LEU A 120 1.96 -6.65 -3.12
CA LEU A 120 2.80 -5.49 -3.52
C LEU A 120 4.04 -5.30 -2.62
N PHE A 121 3.98 -5.81 -1.40
CA PHE A 121 5.08 -5.87 -0.46
C PHE A 121 5.41 -7.35 -0.27
N PRO A 122 6.32 -7.91 -1.09
CA PRO A 122 6.68 -9.31 -0.99
C PRO A 122 7.45 -9.48 0.32
N ILE A 123 6.78 -10.11 1.28
CA ILE A 123 7.38 -10.50 2.56
C ILE A 123 7.94 -11.90 2.35
N HIS A 124 8.94 -12.01 1.50
CA HIS A 124 9.66 -13.27 1.31
C HIS A 124 10.82 -13.37 2.28
N THR A 125 10.51 -13.39 3.57
CA THR A 125 11.47 -13.80 4.58
C THR A 125 10.73 -14.48 5.73
N CYS A 126 10.99 -15.78 5.85
CA CYS A 126 10.42 -16.68 6.84
C CYS A 126 10.98 -16.46 8.26
N ASN A 127 11.24 -15.22 8.66
CA ASN A 127 11.56 -14.83 10.04
C ASN A 127 11.01 -13.43 10.31
N THR A 128 10.80 -13.13 11.58
CA THR A 128 10.04 -12.01 12.13
C THR A 128 10.57 -10.61 11.72
N ASP A 129 10.35 -10.21 10.48
CA ASP A 129 11.04 -9.05 9.90
C ASP A 129 10.25 -7.75 10.04
N ASP A 130 10.98 -6.71 10.42
CA ASP A 130 10.54 -5.33 10.34
C ASP A 130 10.57 -4.87 8.88
N ILE A 131 9.39 -4.62 8.31
CA ILE A 131 9.24 -4.14 6.93
C ILE A 131 9.56 -2.66 6.90
N VAL A 132 10.51 -2.22 6.06
CA VAL A 132 10.86 -0.80 5.92
C VAL A 132 10.50 -0.30 4.53
N ILE A 133 9.53 0.61 4.46
CA ILE A 133 9.04 1.21 3.23
C ILE A 133 9.52 2.66 3.16
N ARG A 134 10.18 3.06 2.08
CA ARG A 134 10.72 4.42 1.91
C ARG A 134 9.94 5.16 0.84
N PHE A 135 9.36 6.31 1.20
CA PHE A 135 8.65 7.18 0.28
C PHE A 135 9.33 8.55 0.13
N PRO A 136 9.12 9.24 -1.00
CA PRO A 136 9.61 10.60 -1.18
C PRO A 136 9.02 11.54 -0.13
N SER A 137 9.82 12.53 0.28
CA SER A 137 9.45 13.45 1.38
C SER A 137 8.33 14.41 1.06
N SER A 138 8.06 14.62 -0.23
CA SER A 138 6.97 15.43 -0.78
C SER A 138 5.64 14.70 -0.87
N LEU A 139 5.59 13.40 -0.56
CA LEU A 139 4.38 12.59 -0.70
C LEU A 139 3.32 12.97 0.34
N GLU A 140 2.15 13.39 -0.13
CA GLU A 140 1.03 13.86 0.69
C GLU A 140 -0.13 12.86 0.72
N PHE A 141 -0.33 12.09 -0.35
CA PHE A 141 -1.47 11.17 -0.52
C PHE A 141 -1.01 9.83 -1.08
N ILE A 142 -1.35 8.75 -0.38
CA ILE A 142 -1.17 7.38 -0.85
C ILE A 142 -2.52 6.68 -0.82
N THR A 143 -2.88 6.09 -1.95
CA THR A 143 -3.95 5.09 -2.02
C THR A 143 -3.33 3.76 -2.45
N ALA A 144 -3.38 2.76 -1.58
CA ALA A 144 -2.84 1.43 -1.82
C ALA A 144 -3.80 0.40 -1.25
N SER A 145 -4.67 -0.14 -2.11
CA SER A 145 -5.63 -1.18 -1.73
C SER A 145 -5.19 -2.56 -2.17
N PHE A 146 -5.74 -3.61 -1.54
CA PHE A 146 -5.46 -5.02 -1.87
C PHE A 146 -4.00 -5.46 -1.63
N ILE A 147 -3.37 -4.90 -0.59
CA ILE A 147 -2.09 -5.42 -0.11
C ILE A 147 -2.37 -6.69 0.72
N HIS A 148 -1.99 -7.87 0.23
CA HIS A 148 -2.24 -9.15 0.91
C HIS A 148 -0.98 -9.80 1.47
N CYS A 149 -0.69 -9.59 2.75
CA CYS A 149 0.42 -10.27 3.42
C CYS A 149 -0.05 -11.64 3.92
N HIS A 150 0.49 -12.72 3.37
CA HIS A 150 0.12 -14.08 3.75
C HIS A 150 1.20 -14.72 4.64
N THR A 151 0.74 -15.41 5.69
CA THR A 151 1.44 -16.48 6.43
C THR A 151 2.65 -16.18 7.33
N SER A 152 3.20 -14.97 7.38
CA SER A 152 4.26 -14.63 8.34
C SER A 152 3.80 -13.61 9.39
N SER A 153 4.23 -13.82 10.64
CA SER A 153 4.06 -12.84 11.72
C SER A 153 4.94 -11.63 11.43
N ILE A 154 4.34 -10.55 10.92
CA ILE A 154 5.01 -9.25 10.77
C ILE A 154 5.21 -8.68 12.17
N ASN A 155 6.43 -8.23 12.50
CA ASN A 155 6.67 -7.51 13.75
C ASN A 155 6.27 -6.05 13.59
N SER A 156 6.79 -5.37 12.57
CA SER A 156 6.46 -3.98 12.32
C SER A 156 6.54 -3.60 10.84
N ILE A 157 5.85 -2.51 10.51
CA ILE A 157 5.92 -1.83 9.22
C ILE A 157 6.34 -0.39 9.50
N THR A 158 7.52 -0.01 9.01
CA THR A 158 8.11 1.30 9.19
C THR A 158 8.11 2.08 7.88
N PHE A 159 7.35 3.16 7.85
CA PHE A 159 7.38 4.12 6.75
C PHE A 159 8.45 5.18 7.02
N LYS A 160 9.41 5.33 6.10
CA LYS A 160 10.49 6.32 6.16
C LYS A 160 10.35 7.33 5.03
N GLY A 161 10.95 8.50 5.23
CA GLY A 161 10.98 9.58 4.24
C GLY A 161 9.73 10.45 4.22
N ILE A 162 8.59 9.97 4.73
CA ILE A 162 7.31 10.70 4.75
C ILE A 162 7.26 11.88 5.73
N LYS A 163 7.69 13.06 5.27
CA LYS A 163 7.59 14.30 6.05
C LYS A 163 6.25 15.00 5.90
N THR A 164 5.53 14.74 4.82
CA THR A 164 4.32 15.50 4.43
C THR A 164 3.08 14.63 4.21
N LEU A 165 3.15 13.32 4.44
CA LEU A 165 2.05 12.39 4.20
C LEU A 165 0.86 12.72 5.11
N LYS A 166 -0.26 13.12 4.49
CA LYS A 166 -1.50 13.53 5.17
C LYS A 166 -2.55 12.44 5.14
N MET A 167 -2.66 11.72 4.03
CA MET A 167 -3.67 10.69 3.84
C MET A 167 -3.01 9.38 3.42
N PHE A 168 -3.38 8.32 4.14
CA PHE A 168 -2.98 6.97 3.82
C PHE A 168 -4.23 6.09 3.74
N ASP A 169 -4.56 5.66 2.53
CA ASP A 169 -5.65 4.73 2.29
C ASP A 169 -5.07 3.34 1.99
N LEU A 170 -5.42 2.39 2.86
CA LEU A 170 -5.05 0.98 2.85
C LEU A 170 -6.26 0.06 2.67
N THR A 171 -7.38 0.57 2.15
CA THR A 171 -8.65 -0.18 2.03
C THR A 171 -8.46 -1.54 1.33
N TYR A 172 -9.17 -2.59 1.77
CA TYR A 172 -9.06 -3.97 1.24
C TYR A 172 -7.70 -4.64 1.40
N SER A 173 -6.76 -4.04 2.13
CA SER A 173 -5.52 -4.73 2.46
C SER A 173 -5.78 -5.76 3.56
N SER A 174 -5.17 -6.94 3.45
CA SER A 174 -5.24 -7.98 4.47
C SER A 174 -3.86 -8.27 5.03
N PHE A 175 -3.65 -7.84 6.27
CA PHE A 175 -2.57 -8.31 7.11
C PHE A 175 -3.20 -9.31 8.07
N TYR A 176 -2.77 -10.57 8.01
CA TYR A 176 -3.47 -11.71 8.62
C TYR A 176 -3.67 -11.54 10.13
N ASP A 177 -2.68 -11.01 10.84
CA ASP A 177 -2.75 -10.66 12.26
C ASP A 177 -2.34 -9.20 12.41
N CYS A 178 -3.18 -8.30 12.94
CA CYS A 178 -2.76 -6.92 13.27
C CYS A 178 -1.89 -6.84 14.53
N ASN A 179 -1.16 -7.92 14.83
CA ASN A 179 -0.23 -7.98 15.93
C ASN A 179 1.13 -7.37 15.55
N TYR A 180 1.11 -6.22 14.88
CA TYR A 180 2.31 -5.52 14.43
C TYR A 180 2.21 -4.03 14.70
N TYR A 181 3.34 -3.34 14.56
CA TYR A 181 3.45 -1.90 14.79
C TYR A 181 3.51 -1.14 13.46
N PHE A 182 2.76 -0.04 13.33
CA PHE A 182 3.04 0.95 12.30
C PHE A 182 3.95 2.06 12.85
N TYR A 183 5.09 2.27 12.21
CA TYR A 183 5.96 3.42 12.45
C TYR A 183 5.94 4.39 11.27
N GLY A 184 6.15 5.67 11.53
CA GLY A 184 6.22 6.71 10.49
C GLY A 184 4.92 7.46 10.22
N LEU A 185 3.82 7.18 10.93
CA LEU A 185 2.53 7.84 10.69
C LEU A 185 2.40 9.22 11.36
N GLN A 186 3.49 9.84 11.81
CA GLN A 186 3.42 11.03 12.67
C GLN A 186 2.68 12.20 12.02
N ASN A 187 2.71 12.32 10.70
CA ASN A 187 2.08 13.42 9.97
C ASN A 187 0.73 13.05 9.34
N VAL A 188 0.35 11.76 9.41
CA VAL A 188 -0.89 11.26 8.81
C VAL A 188 -2.08 11.79 9.61
N ARG A 189 -3.02 12.40 8.90
CA ARG A 189 -4.28 12.94 9.43
C ARG A 189 -5.45 12.02 9.14
N VAL A 190 -5.45 11.37 7.97
CA VAL A 190 -6.51 10.44 7.57
C VAL A 190 -5.90 9.08 7.30
N LEU A 191 -6.35 8.08 8.05
CA LEU A 191 -5.99 6.69 7.87
C LEU A 191 -7.26 5.89 7.56
N ASN A 192 -7.31 5.32 6.36
CA ASN A 192 -8.38 4.44 5.95
C ASN A 192 -7.86 3.00 5.86
N MET A 193 -8.41 2.12 6.70
CA MET A 193 -8.11 0.69 6.77
C MET A 193 -9.43 -0.10 6.68
N SER A 194 -10.37 0.36 5.85
CA SER A 194 -11.62 -0.34 5.62
C SER A 194 -11.37 -1.70 4.96
N HIS A 195 -12.24 -2.68 5.22
CA HIS A 195 -12.12 -4.06 4.71
C HIS A 195 -10.87 -4.81 5.18
N PHE A 196 -10.26 -4.38 6.28
CA PHE A 196 -9.15 -5.09 6.89
C PHE A 196 -9.63 -6.38 7.53
N LYS A 197 -8.94 -7.48 7.22
CA LYS A 197 -9.13 -8.78 7.88
C LYS A 197 -8.39 -8.84 9.22
N CYS A 198 -8.61 -7.83 10.05
CA CYS A 198 -7.97 -7.64 11.33
C CYS A 198 -8.90 -8.10 12.45
N SER A 199 -8.65 -9.26 13.05
CA SER A 199 -9.45 -9.72 14.19
C SER A 199 -8.97 -9.12 15.50
N VAL A 200 -7.66 -9.12 15.75
CA VAL A 200 -7.04 -8.65 17.01
C VAL A 200 -6.46 -7.25 16.84
N LEU A 201 -6.87 -6.29 17.67
CA LEU A 201 -6.33 -4.93 17.66
C LEU A 201 -5.16 -4.82 18.63
N ASN A 202 -3.94 -4.74 18.10
CA ASN A 202 -2.77 -4.45 18.93
C ASN A 202 -2.88 -3.01 19.50
N PRO A 203 -2.82 -2.81 20.83
CA PRO A 203 -2.94 -1.49 21.46
C PRO A 203 -1.91 -0.45 20.98
N VAL A 204 -0.81 -0.92 20.40
CA VAL A 204 0.31 -0.08 19.95
C VAL A 204 0.38 0.05 18.42
N LEU A 205 -0.58 -0.52 17.69
CA LEU A 205 -0.68 -0.45 16.22
C LEU A 205 -0.63 0.98 15.70
N LEU A 206 -1.43 1.88 16.30
CA LEU A 206 -1.60 3.26 15.85
C LEU A 206 -0.77 4.27 16.66
N ARG A 207 0.11 3.81 17.55
CA ARG A 207 0.83 4.70 18.49
C ARG A 207 1.67 5.79 17.80
N SER A 208 2.12 5.56 16.56
CA SER A 208 2.87 6.56 15.80
C SER A 208 2.01 7.65 15.13
N GLY A 209 0.68 7.46 15.06
CA GLY A 209 -0.29 8.37 14.43
C GLY A 209 -0.67 9.59 15.29
N LEU A 210 0.32 10.29 15.86
CA LEU A 210 0.08 11.37 16.84
C LEU A 210 -0.79 12.53 16.31
N ASN A 211 -0.81 12.74 14.99
CA ASN A 211 -1.61 13.77 14.33
C ASN A 211 -2.85 13.21 13.61
N LEU A 212 -3.24 11.96 13.88
CA LEU A 212 -4.39 11.34 13.24
C LEU A 212 -5.68 12.07 13.67
N GLU A 213 -6.43 12.55 12.67
CA GLU A 213 -7.70 13.26 12.82
C GLU A 213 -8.89 12.35 12.46
N GLN A 214 -8.71 11.43 11.50
CA GLN A 214 -9.74 10.51 11.03
C GLN A 214 -9.21 9.08 10.92
N LEU A 215 -9.91 8.13 11.54
CA LEU A 215 -9.65 6.70 11.45
C LEU A 215 -10.88 6.00 10.86
N ILE A 216 -10.74 5.41 9.68
CA ILE A 216 -11.82 4.72 8.98
C ILE A 216 -11.47 3.23 8.92
N MET A 217 -12.25 2.38 9.58
CA MET A 217 -12.06 0.93 9.58
C MET A 217 -13.39 0.20 9.34
N GLN A 218 -14.14 0.62 8.32
CA GLN A 218 -15.43 0.03 7.99
C GLN A 218 -15.29 -1.41 7.47
N ARG A 219 -16.31 -2.25 7.68
CA ARG A 219 -16.38 -3.60 7.09
C ARG A 219 -15.13 -4.46 7.37
N SER A 220 -14.50 -4.22 8.50
CA SER A 220 -13.33 -4.97 8.96
C SER A 220 -13.77 -6.11 9.91
N SER A 221 -12.83 -6.97 10.29
CA SER A 221 -13.10 -8.09 11.21
C SER A 221 -12.90 -7.73 12.70
N LEU A 222 -13.13 -6.48 13.10
CA LEU A 222 -12.70 -5.91 14.40
C LEU A 222 -13.39 -6.46 15.66
N SER A 223 -14.32 -7.41 15.52
CA SER A 223 -15.22 -7.83 16.61
C SER A 223 -14.47 -8.43 17.80
N ILE A 224 -13.40 -9.21 17.55
CA ILE A 224 -12.57 -9.82 18.60
C ILE A 224 -11.74 -8.75 19.31
N GLY A 225 -11.03 -7.91 18.55
CA GLY A 225 -10.11 -6.91 19.07
C GLY A 225 -10.77 -5.84 19.93
N LEU A 226 -11.97 -5.38 19.55
CA LEU A 226 -12.73 -4.44 20.39
C LEU A 226 -13.32 -5.10 21.64
N LYS A 227 -13.71 -6.39 21.56
CA LYS A 227 -14.18 -7.15 22.73
C LYS A 227 -13.07 -7.31 23.77
N ASP A 228 -11.84 -7.55 23.31
CA ASP A 228 -10.67 -7.75 24.16
C ASP A 228 -10.04 -6.42 24.65
N ASP A 229 -10.44 -5.29 24.03
CA ASP A 229 -10.03 -3.94 24.42
C ASP A 229 -11.23 -3.03 24.80
N PRO A 230 -11.97 -3.36 25.88
CA PRO A 230 -13.18 -2.63 26.27
C PRO A 230 -12.93 -1.17 26.68
N HIS A 231 -11.67 -0.77 26.87
CA HIS A 231 -11.27 0.57 27.23
C HIS A 231 -10.67 1.36 26.05
N GLY A 232 -10.64 0.79 24.84
CA GLY A 232 -10.11 1.46 23.65
C GLY A 232 -8.63 1.84 23.78
N LYS A 233 -7.81 1.02 24.45
CA LYS A 233 -6.36 1.22 24.60
C LYS A 233 -5.67 1.40 23.25
N PHE A 234 -6.14 0.77 22.17
CA PHE A 234 -5.58 0.96 20.82
C PHE A 234 -5.73 2.39 20.26
N LEU A 235 -6.62 3.20 20.83
CA LEU A 235 -6.79 4.62 20.51
C LEU A 235 -6.01 5.54 21.46
N HIS A 236 -5.38 4.98 22.50
CA HIS A 236 -4.71 5.78 23.51
C HIS A 236 -3.54 6.58 22.93
N GLY A 237 -3.51 7.89 23.23
CA GLY A 237 -2.49 8.81 22.72
C GLY A 237 -2.86 9.53 21.42
N LEU A 238 -3.95 9.15 20.74
CA LEU A 238 -4.45 9.80 19.53
C LEU A 238 -5.26 11.08 19.87
N LYS A 239 -4.58 12.08 20.45
CA LYS A 239 -5.21 13.29 21.02
C LYS A 239 -5.93 14.19 20.01
N ARG A 240 -5.69 13.99 18.70
CA ARG A 240 -6.29 14.79 17.62
C ARG A 240 -7.42 14.08 16.89
N LEU A 241 -7.76 12.86 17.29
CA LEU A 241 -8.77 12.05 16.62
C LEU A 241 -10.15 12.70 16.80
N GLN A 242 -10.78 13.05 15.68
CA GLN A 242 -12.09 13.73 15.62
C GLN A 242 -13.17 12.83 15.02
N PHE A 243 -12.77 11.84 14.21
CA PHE A 243 -13.69 10.95 13.52
C PHE A 243 -13.19 9.51 13.54
N ILE A 244 -14.09 8.59 13.92
CA ILE A 244 -13.86 7.16 13.90
C ILE A 244 -15.05 6.50 13.22
N ASP A 245 -14.77 5.68 12.21
CA ASP A 245 -15.81 4.93 11.52
C ASP A 245 -15.54 3.42 11.58
N PHE A 246 -16.28 2.75 12.47
CA PHE A 246 -16.31 1.31 12.59
C PHE A 246 -17.59 0.69 12.03
N SER A 247 -18.33 1.41 11.19
CA SER A 247 -19.58 0.88 10.65
C SER A 247 -19.38 -0.43 9.89
N ARG A 248 -20.38 -1.31 9.97
CA ARG A 248 -20.42 -2.60 9.27
C ARG A 248 -19.31 -3.59 9.62
N ASN A 249 -18.63 -3.41 10.75
CA ASN A 249 -17.93 -4.51 11.42
C ASN A 249 -18.98 -5.39 12.10
N ALA A 250 -18.78 -6.71 12.13
CA ALA A 250 -19.71 -7.67 12.75
C ALA A 250 -19.70 -7.58 14.28
N PHE A 251 -20.09 -6.43 14.83
CA PHE A 251 -20.24 -6.25 16.26
C PHE A 251 -21.49 -6.98 16.74
N GLU A 252 -21.33 -7.87 17.72
CA GLU A 252 -22.44 -8.23 18.59
C GLU A 252 -22.97 -6.94 19.23
N ASP A 253 -24.29 -6.84 19.46
CA ASP A 253 -25.08 -5.61 19.73
C ASP A 253 -24.60 -4.66 20.85
N ARG A 254 -23.52 -4.97 21.57
CA ARG A 254 -22.99 -4.21 22.72
C ARG A 254 -22.23 -2.93 22.37
N PHE A 255 -21.74 -2.75 21.13
CA PHE A 255 -20.95 -1.57 20.72
C PHE A 255 -21.72 -0.54 19.89
N ARG A 256 -23.02 -0.73 19.64
CA ARG A 256 -23.84 0.21 18.87
C ARG A 256 -24.08 1.56 19.57
N ILE A 257 -23.68 1.69 20.83
CA ILE A 257 -23.97 2.86 21.66
C ILE A 257 -22.74 3.24 22.47
N SER A 258 -21.81 3.97 21.87
CA SER A 258 -20.87 4.80 22.63
C SER A 258 -20.42 5.97 21.76
N THR A 259 -21.14 7.08 21.89
CA THR A 259 -20.62 8.42 21.60
C THR A 259 -19.43 8.68 22.52
N PHE A 260 -18.24 8.83 21.94
CA PHE A 260 -17.06 9.41 22.59
C PHE A 260 -17.07 10.92 22.41
#